data_AF-A0A7C7P0U1-F1
#
_entry.id   AF-A0A7C7P0U1-F1
#
_cell.length_a   1.000
_cell.length_b   1.000
_cell.length_c   1.000
_cell.angle_alpha   90.00
_cell.angle_beta   90.00
_cell.angle_gamma   90.00
#
_symmetry.space_group_name_H-M   'P 1'
#
loop_
_entity.id
_entity.type
_entity.pdbx_description
1 polymer ?
#
loop_
_entity_poly.entity_id
_entity_poly.type
_entity_poly.pdbx_seq_one_letter_code
_entity_poly.pdbx_strand_id
1 'polypeptide(L)'
;DFPDFLTRIEQVRPELSTFAVADWVPLGRSDQGRPTISDAVDVKHVLDGYEVGWAEADARSVQLAVQQLEGSDPDALFVYLGNPDEVSHEHSSIGSEYRGAIALADEHVGILVEAIRTRATYGEEDWLILSSTDHGRRSDGGHGGDTEEERTIYFLANGPSVITGTPPDSIFIVDVAVTALTHLGIQIDPSWQLDGKPVGIR
;
A
#
# COMPACT_ATOMS: atom_id res chain seq x y z
N ASP A 1 -6.59 -21.39 -1.63
CA ASP A 1 -6.82 -20.06 -1.03
C ASP A 1 -5.79 -19.08 -1.55
N PHE A 2 -6.19 -17.82 -1.72
CA PHE A 2 -5.33 -16.72 -2.19
C PHE A 2 -5.22 -15.68 -1.07
N PRO A 3 -4.41 -15.93 -0.03
CA PRO A 3 -4.19 -14.93 1.02
C PRO A 3 -3.49 -13.70 0.46
N ASP A 4 -3.72 -12.55 1.11
CA ASP A 4 -2.94 -11.34 0.87
C ASP A 4 -1.45 -11.55 1.17
N PHE A 5 -0.62 -10.61 0.73
CA PHE A 5 0.83 -10.78 0.80
C PHE A 5 1.37 -10.77 2.24
N LEU A 6 0.75 -10.02 3.17
CA LEU A 6 1.17 -10.00 4.57
C LEU A 6 0.84 -11.31 5.25
N THR A 7 -0.39 -11.81 5.06
CA THR A 7 -0.77 -13.15 5.54
C THR A 7 0.13 -14.23 4.96
N ARG A 8 0.65 -14.04 3.75
CA ARG A 8 1.59 -14.97 3.14
C ARG A 8 2.99 -14.89 3.77
N ILE A 9 3.44 -13.69 4.16
CA ILE A 9 4.65 -13.51 4.95
C ILE A 9 4.53 -14.31 6.25
N GLU A 10 3.42 -14.15 6.99
CA GLU A 10 3.16 -14.86 8.24
C GLU A 10 3.15 -16.39 8.08
N GLN A 11 2.67 -16.89 6.94
CA GLN A 11 2.65 -18.34 6.68
C GLN A 11 4.03 -18.93 6.39
N VAL A 12 4.93 -18.15 5.77
CA VAL A 12 6.22 -18.65 5.23
C VAL A 12 7.40 -18.27 6.12
N ARG A 13 7.34 -17.09 6.73
CA ARG A 13 8.37 -16.47 7.57
C ARG A 13 7.71 -15.84 8.81
N PRO A 14 7.10 -16.63 9.71
CA PRO A 14 6.37 -16.13 10.89
C PRO A 14 7.26 -15.41 11.92
N GLU A 15 8.57 -15.37 11.70
CA GLU A 15 9.49 -14.56 12.50
C GLU A 15 9.62 -13.11 12.02
N LEU A 16 9.07 -12.77 10.85
CA LEU A 16 9.02 -11.39 10.35
C LEU A 16 7.79 -10.67 10.91
N SER A 17 7.99 -9.43 11.35
CA SER A 17 6.96 -8.60 11.97
C SER A 17 6.14 -7.86 10.90
N THR A 18 4.82 -8.10 10.86
CA THR A 18 3.94 -7.47 9.86
C THR A 18 3.00 -6.40 10.44
N PHE A 19 2.78 -5.33 9.69
CA PHE A 19 1.87 -4.25 10.04
C PHE A 19 0.95 -3.90 8.88
N ALA A 20 -0.33 -3.63 9.19
CA ALA A 20 -1.28 -3.08 8.23
C ALA A 20 -2.16 -2.01 8.88
N VAL A 21 -2.40 -0.93 8.13
CA VAL A 21 -3.44 0.04 8.45
C VAL A 21 -4.24 0.38 7.19
N ALA A 22 -5.56 0.38 7.33
CA ALA A 22 -6.49 0.84 6.30
C ALA A 22 -7.64 1.60 6.93
N ASP A 23 -8.07 2.68 6.26
CA ASP A 23 -9.24 3.47 6.64
C ASP A 23 -10.49 3.18 5.80
N TRP A 24 -10.38 2.28 4.82
CA TRP A 24 -11.54 1.65 4.19
C TRP A 24 -11.88 0.32 4.87
N VAL A 25 -12.94 0.32 5.68
CA VAL A 25 -13.38 -0.82 6.52
C VAL A 25 -13.38 -2.17 5.79
N PRO A 26 -13.88 -2.30 4.54
CA PRO A 26 -13.92 -3.59 3.82
C PRO A 26 -12.55 -4.26 3.62
N LEU A 27 -11.43 -3.51 3.64
CA LEU A 27 -10.10 -4.12 3.54
C LEU A 27 -9.74 -4.92 4.77
N GLY A 28 -10.11 -4.43 5.97
CA GLY A 28 -9.68 -5.02 7.23
C GLY A 28 -10.76 -5.79 7.99
N ARG A 29 -12.03 -5.61 7.63
CA ARG A 29 -13.20 -6.27 8.25
C ARG A 29 -14.16 -6.79 7.18
N SER A 30 -14.73 -7.95 7.43
CA SER A 30 -15.74 -8.57 6.56
C SER A 30 -16.77 -9.30 7.39
N ASP A 31 -18.06 -9.02 7.15
CA ASP A 31 -19.18 -9.73 7.77
C ASP A 31 -19.23 -11.22 7.38
N GLN A 32 -18.56 -11.59 6.27
CA GLN A 32 -18.46 -12.97 5.79
C GLN A 32 -17.22 -13.69 6.34
N GLY A 33 -16.48 -13.08 7.26
CA GLY A 33 -15.39 -13.70 8.02
C GLY A 33 -14.06 -13.86 7.27
N ARG A 34 -13.91 -13.25 6.08
CA ARG A 34 -12.64 -13.23 5.32
C ARG A 34 -12.38 -11.83 4.78
N PRO A 35 -11.82 -10.91 5.58
CA PRO A 35 -11.37 -9.62 5.07
C PRO A 35 -10.20 -9.79 4.10
N THR A 36 -9.97 -8.80 3.23
CA THR A 36 -8.83 -8.80 2.31
C THR A 36 -7.51 -8.87 3.06
N ILE A 37 -7.35 -8.07 4.12
CA ILE A 37 -6.23 -8.10 5.06
C ILE A 37 -6.66 -8.96 6.25
N SER A 38 -6.09 -10.16 6.35
CA SER A 38 -6.52 -11.13 7.36
C SER A 38 -6.13 -10.75 8.80
N ASP A 39 -6.66 -11.48 9.79
CA ASP A 39 -6.26 -11.35 11.21
C ASP A 39 -4.93 -12.05 11.53
N ALA A 40 -4.24 -12.62 10.54
CA ALA A 40 -2.91 -13.20 10.72
C ALA A 40 -1.81 -12.13 10.85
N VAL A 41 -2.03 -10.92 10.31
CA VAL A 41 -1.09 -9.80 10.40
C VAL A 41 -0.88 -9.41 11.87
N ASP A 42 0.37 -9.30 12.33
CA ASP A 42 0.70 -9.09 13.74
C ASP A 42 0.06 -7.85 14.34
N VAL A 43 0.17 -6.73 13.62
CA VAL A 43 -0.43 -5.45 14.01
C VAL A 43 -1.35 -4.96 12.89
N LYS A 44 -2.66 -5.04 13.13
CA LYS A 44 -3.68 -4.57 12.18
C LYS A 44 -4.54 -3.46 12.77
N HIS A 45 -4.57 -2.33 12.09
CA HIS A 45 -5.49 -1.23 12.37
C HIS A 45 -6.51 -1.09 11.25
N VAL A 46 -7.78 -0.92 11.64
CA VAL A 46 -8.88 -0.65 10.70
C VAL A 46 -9.62 0.56 11.21
N LEU A 47 -9.49 1.67 10.50
CA LEU A 47 -10.24 2.90 10.72
C LEU A 47 -11.49 2.91 9.83
N ASP A 48 -12.40 3.84 10.11
CA ASP A 48 -13.58 4.08 9.28
C ASP A 48 -13.54 5.51 8.76
N GLY A 49 -13.12 5.67 7.50
CA GLY A 49 -13.05 6.96 6.82
C GLY A 49 -14.40 7.67 6.70
N TYR A 50 -15.52 6.93 6.66
CA TYR A 50 -16.86 7.52 6.62
C TYR A 50 -17.28 8.09 7.97
N GLU A 51 -16.85 7.48 9.08
CA GLU A 51 -17.15 7.98 10.43
C GLU A 51 -16.18 9.09 10.88
N VAL A 52 -14.89 8.95 10.56
CA VAL A 52 -13.83 9.87 11.00
C VAL A 52 -13.67 11.07 10.06
N GLY A 53 -13.99 10.90 8.78
CA GLY A 53 -13.62 11.81 7.71
C GLY A 53 -12.30 11.39 7.07
N TRP A 54 -12.30 11.27 5.74
CA TRP A 54 -11.21 10.63 5.00
C TRP A 54 -9.83 11.29 5.15
N ALA A 55 -9.74 12.61 5.08
CA ALA A 55 -8.47 13.31 5.29
C ALA A 55 -7.91 13.10 6.71
N GLU A 56 -8.78 13.03 7.72
CA GLU A 56 -8.36 12.76 9.10
C GLU A 56 -8.02 11.28 9.30
N ALA A 57 -8.75 10.37 8.63
CA ALA A 57 -8.46 8.95 8.65
C ALA A 57 -7.10 8.63 8.03
N ASP A 58 -6.78 9.20 6.85
CA ASP A 58 -5.45 9.14 6.23
C ASP A 58 -4.35 9.60 7.22
N ALA A 59 -4.56 10.77 7.85
CA ALA A 59 -3.59 11.32 8.79
C ALA A 59 -3.38 10.42 10.02
N ARG A 60 -4.44 9.79 10.52
CA ARG A 60 -4.36 8.81 11.61
C ARG A 60 -3.69 7.51 11.16
N SER A 61 -3.97 7.03 9.95
CA SER A 61 -3.31 5.86 9.34
C SER A 61 -1.78 6.08 9.29
N VAL A 62 -1.36 7.27 8.84
CA VAL A 62 0.06 7.67 8.81
C VAL A 62 0.66 7.73 10.21
N GLN A 63 -0.03 8.34 11.18
CA GLN A 63 0.45 8.41 12.57
C GLN A 63 0.64 7.03 13.19
N LEU A 64 -0.26 6.08 12.95
CA LEU A 64 -0.14 4.70 13.44
C LEU A 64 1.07 4.00 12.81
N ALA A 65 1.28 4.18 11.51
CA ALA A 65 2.44 3.61 10.83
C ALA A 65 3.76 4.24 11.32
N VAL A 66 3.81 5.56 11.56
CA VAL A 66 4.97 6.22 12.17
C VAL A 66 5.24 5.69 13.57
N GLN A 67 4.20 5.54 14.41
CA GLN A 67 4.35 4.96 15.75
C GLN A 67 4.90 3.54 15.70
N GLN A 68 4.47 2.73 14.72
CA GLN A 68 5.02 1.39 14.52
C GLN A 68 6.51 1.45 14.12
N LEU A 69 6.88 2.34 13.19
CA LEU A 69 8.26 2.54 12.74
C LEU A 69 9.17 3.11 13.83
N GLU A 70 8.65 3.90 14.78
CA GLU A 70 9.46 4.50 15.86
C GLU A 70 9.55 3.60 17.09
N GLY A 71 8.47 2.87 17.40
CA GLY A 71 8.33 2.10 18.64
C GLY A 71 8.66 0.61 18.50
N SER A 72 8.82 0.10 17.28
CA SER A 72 9.03 -1.32 16.98
C SER A 72 9.97 -1.50 15.77
N ASP A 73 10.21 -2.76 15.40
CA ASP A 73 10.99 -3.15 14.21
C ASP A 73 10.12 -3.98 13.26
N PRO A 74 9.18 -3.35 12.53
CA PRO A 74 8.40 -4.03 11.49
C PRO A 74 9.27 -4.39 10.28
N ASP A 75 9.09 -5.61 9.74
CA ASP A 75 9.76 -6.07 8.52
C ASP A 75 8.93 -5.77 7.25
N ALA A 76 7.60 -5.71 7.38
CA ALA A 76 6.70 -5.36 6.28
C ALA A 76 5.51 -4.54 6.76
N LEU A 77 5.22 -3.44 6.05
CA LEU A 77 4.10 -2.56 6.36
C LEU A 77 3.23 -2.35 5.12
N PHE A 78 1.91 -2.28 5.34
CA PHE A 78 0.93 -1.82 4.38
C PHE A 78 0.16 -0.62 4.95
N VAL A 79 0.13 0.49 4.21
CA VAL A 79 -0.62 1.71 4.56
C VAL A 79 -1.52 2.05 3.38
N TYR A 80 -2.83 2.06 3.61
CA TYR A 80 -3.83 2.53 2.65
C TYR A 80 -4.25 3.97 2.97
N LEU A 81 -4.43 4.78 1.94
CA LEU A 81 -4.87 6.18 2.01
C LEU A 81 -6.08 6.35 1.07
N GLY A 82 -7.27 6.53 1.63
CA GLY A 82 -8.53 6.58 0.87
C GLY A 82 -8.96 7.99 0.44
N ASN A 83 -8.41 9.05 1.05
CA ASN A 83 -8.90 10.41 0.85
C ASN A 83 -8.95 10.90 -0.61
N PRO A 84 -7.95 10.63 -1.47
CA PRO A 84 -8.05 11.03 -2.88
C PRO A 84 -9.24 10.40 -3.61
N ASP A 85 -9.60 9.15 -3.31
CA ASP A 85 -10.73 8.47 -3.94
C ASP A 85 -12.05 9.15 -3.63
N GLU A 86 -12.27 9.34 -2.33
CA GLU A 86 -13.56 9.79 -1.80
C GLU A 86 -13.81 11.28 -2.05
N VAL A 87 -12.75 12.10 -2.02
CA VAL A 87 -12.84 13.51 -2.45
C VAL A 87 -13.25 13.59 -3.93
N SER A 88 -12.77 12.67 -4.78
CA SER A 88 -13.16 12.69 -6.19
C SER A 88 -14.61 12.29 -6.41
N HIS A 89 -15.11 11.29 -5.67
CA HIS A 89 -16.53 10.91 -5.68
C HIS A 89 -17.43 12.04 -5.19
N GLU A 90 -17.11 12.64 -4.03
CA GLU A 90 -17.89 13.71 -3.42
C GLU A 90 -18.08 14.90 -4.37
N HIS A 91 -17.02 15.28 -5.08
CA HIS A 91 -17.03 16.41 -6.01
C HIS A 91 -17.41 16.03 -7.45
N SER A 92 -17.58 14.73 -7.74
CA SER A 92 -17.80 14.20 -9.10
C SER A 92 -16.81 14.80 -10.12
N SER A 93 -15.54 14.86 -9.74
CA SER A 93 -14.52 15.64 -10.46
C SER A 93 -13.10 15.21 -10.12
N ILE A 94 -12.22 15.30 -11.12
CA ILE A 94 -10.75 15.22 -10.95
C ILE A 94 -10.09 16.63 -10.89
N GLY A 95 -10.87 17.62 -10.44
CA GLY A 95 -10.55 19.04 -10.40
C GLY A 95 -9.60 19.45 -9.27
N SER A 96 -9.75 20.68 -8.79
CA SER A 96 -8.88 21.27 -7.76
C SER A 96 -8.90 20.51 -6.43
N GLU A 97 -10.06 20.02 -6.03
CA GLU A 97 -10.32 19.35 -4.76
C GLU A 97 -9.60 18.00 -4.73
N TYR A 98 -9.76 17.21 -5.80
CA TYR A 98 -9.02 15.96 -6.00
C TYR A 98 -7.49 16.18 -6.04
N ARG A 99 -7.02 17.21 -6.74
CA ARG A 99 -5.58 17.56 -6.77
C ARG A 99 -5.06 17.99 -5.40
N GLY A 100 -5.88 18.68 -4.60
CA GLY A 100 -5.56 19.00 -3.22
C GLY A 100 -5.46 17.76 -2.34
N ALA A 101 -6.37 16.80 -2.52
CA ALA A 101 -6.33 15.52 -1.81
C ALA A 101 -5.09 14.68 -2.19
N ILE A 102 -4.70 14.67 -3.47
CA ILE A 102 -3.44 14.05 -3.90
C ILE A 102 -2.23 14.73 -3.25
N ALA A 103 -2.20 16.06 -3.19
CA ALA A 103 -1.11 16.80 -2.55
C ALA A 103 -1.00 16.46 -1.06
N LEU A 104 -2.14 16.32 -0.35
CA LEU A 104 -2.15 15.88 1.04
C LEU A 104 -1.64 14.43 1.19
N ALA A 105 -2.02 13.53 0.29
CA ALA A 105 -1.50 12.16 0.29
C ALA A 105 0.02 12.12 0.01
N ASP A 106 0.55 13.00 -0.85
CA ASP A 106 1.99 13.15 -1.08
C ASP A 106 2.73 13.64 0.18
N GLU A 107 2.17 14.60 0.91
CA GLU A 107 2.71 15.03 2.22
C GLU A 107 2.75 13.87 3.23
N HIS A 108 1.69 13.06 3.28
CA HIS A 108 1.62 11.86 4.11
C HIS A 108 2.69 10.81 3.75
N VAL A 109 2.90 10.56 2.45
CA VAL A 109 4.00 9.68 1.99
C VAL A 109 5.35 10.26 2.43
N GLY A 110 5.55 11.58 2.35
CA GLY A 110 6.75 12.24 2.83
C GLY A 110 7.02 11.99 4.32
N ILE A 111 5.99 12.03 5.16
CA ILE A 111 6.09 11.72 6.60
C ILE A 111 6.53 10.27 6.83
N LEU A 112 5.95 9.31 6.11
CA LEU A 112 6.33 7.90 6.23
C LEU A 112 7.78 7.65 5.82
N VAL A 113 8.21 8.26 4.69
CA VAL A 113 9.59 8.17 4.20
C VAL A 113 10.57 8.77 5.21
N GLU A 114 10.23 9.90 5.83
CA GLU A 114 11.06 10.53 6.84
C GLU A 114 11.15 9.67 8.12
N ALA A 115 10.03 9.09 8.57
CA ALA A 115 10.02 8.17 9.70
C ALA A 115 10.96 6.97 9.47
N ILE A 116 10.97 6.40 8.27
CA ILE A 116 11.94 5.35 7.88
C ILE A 116 13.38 5.88 7.96
N ARG A 117 13.67 7.02 7.33
CA ARG A 117 15.04 7.57 7.21
C ARG A 117 15.65 8.03 8.53
N THR A 118 14.82 8.35 9.50
CA THR A 118 15.23 8.86 10.82
C THR A 118 15.41 7.76 11.85
N ARG A 119 15.07 6.50 11.54
CA ARG A 119 15.38 5.35 12.38
C ARG A 119 16.88 5.28 12.66
N ALA A 120 17.25 5.01 13.91
CA ALA A 120 18.65 4.96 14.34
C ALA A 120 19.47 3.90 13.60
N THR A 121 18.80 2.83 13.17
CA THR A 121 19.35 1.67 12.45
C THR A 121 19.22 1.78 10.94
N TYR A 122 18.66 2.87 10.39
CA TYR A 122 18.37 3.01 8.95
C TYR A 122 19.57 2.69 8.04
N GLY A 123 20.79 3.03 8.45
CA GLY A 123 22.01 2.73 7.67
C GLY A 123 22.39 1.25 7.57
N GLU A 124 21.78 0.40 8.40
CA GLU A 124 21.97 -1.06 8.45
C GLU A 124 20.74 -1.80 7.90
N GLU A 125 19.67 -1.08 7.56
CA GLU A 125 18.40 -1.61 7.06
C GLU A 125 18.33 -1.60 5.53
N ASP A 126 17.60 -2.54 4.96
CA ASP A 126 17.40 -2.65 3.51
C ASP A 126 15.93 -2.41 3.15
N TRP A 127 15.52 -1.15 3.17
CA TRP A 127 14.14 -0.76 2.87
C TRP A 127 13.85 -0.79 1.36
N LEU A 128 12.71 -1.39 1.02
CA LEU A 128 12.02 -1.18 -0.26
C LEU A 128 10.67 -0.52 -0.01
N ILE A 129 10.50 0.67 -0.57
CA ILE A 129 9.23 1.42 -0.56
C ILE A 129 8.59 1.25 -1.92
N LEU A 130 7.40 0.64 -1.95
CA LEU A 130 6.55 0.53 -3.13
C LEU A 130 5.33 1.42 -2.93
N SER A 131 5.00 2.23 -3.93
CA SER A 131 3.81 3.08 -3.92
C SER A 131 3.09 2.99 -5.27
N SER A 132 1.78 2.80 -5.23
CA SER A 132 0.94 2.64 -6.41
C SER A 132 -0.49 3.05 -6.08
N THR A 133 -1.27 3.43 -7.10
CA THR A 133 -2.73 3.46 -6.96
C THR A 133 -3.33 2.12 -7.35
N ASP A 134 -4.45 1.79 -6.73
CA ASP A 134 -5.24 0.61 -7.07
C ASP A 134 -5.99 0.76 -8.40
N HIS A 135 -6.40 1.98 -8.73
CA HIS A 135 -6.98 2.33 -10.02
C HIS A 135 -6.71 3.79 -10.43
N GLY A 136 -7.01 4.08 -11.69
CA GLY A 136 -7.16 5.43 -12.22
C GLY A 136 -8.60 5.92 -12.06
N ARG A 137 -8.96 6.99 -12.78
CA ARG A 137 -10.25 7.65 -12.57
C ARG A 137 -10.75 8.36 -13.81
N ARG A 138 -12.07 8.38 -13.97
CA ARG A 138 -12.74 9.12 -15.04
C ARG A 138 -12.85 10.61 -14.70
N SER A 139 -13.08 11.42 -15.73
CA SER A 139 -13.24 12.88 -15.55
C SER A 139 -14.41 13.31 -14.65
N ASP A 140 -15.42 12.45 -14.48
CA ASP A 140 -16.57 12.63 -13.59
C ASP A 140 -16.29 12.21 -12.14
N GLY A 141 -15.04 11.88 -11.79
CA GLY A 141 -14.63 11.41 -10.46
C GLY A 141 -14.96 9.94 -10.16
N GLY A 142 -15.69 9.27 -11.05
CA GLY A 142 -16.04 7.86 -10.89
C GLY A 142 -14.96 6.89 -11.36
N HIS A 143 -15.15 5.62 -11.01
CA HIS A 143 -14.38 4.47 -11.49
C HIS A 143 -15.25 3.19 -11.43
N GLY A 144 -14.67 2.03 -11.76
CA GLY A 144 -15.30 0.70 -11.69
C GLY A 144 -15.51 0.02 -13.06
N GLY A 145 -15.12 0.68 -14.15
CA GLY A 145 -15.08 0.12 -15.50
C GLY A 145 -13.71 -0.44 -15.90
N ASP A 146 -13.54 -0.69 -17.20
CA ASP A 146 -12.31 -1.25 -17.81
C ASP A 146 -11.67 -0.27 -18.82
N THR A 147 -11.95 1.04 -18.68
CA THR A 147 -11.38 2.04 -19.58
C THR A 147 -9.87 2.20 -19.35
N GLU A 148 -9.17 2.73 -20.36
CA GLU A 148 -7.74 3.02 -20.23
C GLU A 148 -7.45 4.02 -19.09
N GLU A 149 -8.29 5.04 -18.93
CA GLU A 149 -8.14 6.03 -17.84
C GLU A 149 -8.35 5.40 -16.45
N GLU A 150 -9.27 4.45 -16.30
CA GLU A 150 -9.51 3.73 -15.04
C GLU A 150 -8.41 2.70 -14.72
N ARG A 151 -7.72 2.18 -15.73
CA ARG A 151 -6.60 1.24 -15.54
C ARG A 151 -5.22 1.89 -15.47
N THR A 152 -5.12 3.17 -15.83
CA THR A 152 -3.85 3.88 -15.78
C THR A 152 -3.53 4.26 -14.34
N ILE A 153 -2.59 3.53 -13.74
CA ILE A 153 -2.07 3.75 -12.39
C ILE A 153 -0.61 4.18 -12.44
N TYR A 154 -0.12 4.79 -11.36
CA TYR A 154 1.32 4.93 -11.19
C TYR A 154 1.89 3.73 -10.41
N PHE A 155 3.18 3.48 -10.61
CA PHE A 155 3.99 2.60 -9.78
C PHE A 155 5.32 3.32 -9.52
N LEU A 156 5.68 3.47 -8.24
CA LEU A 156 6.92 4.06 -7.78
C LEU A 156 7.63 3.07 -6.86
N ALA A 157 8.94 2.97 -6.99
CA ALA A 157 9.79 2.17 -6.12
C ALA A 157 10.99 2.99 -5.64
N ASN A 158 11.36 2.84 -4.37
CA ASN A 158 12.56 3.44 -3.80
C ASN A 158 13.25 2.46 -2.84
N GLY A 159 14.57 2.34 -2.95
CA GLY A 159 15.37 1.46 -2.09
C GLY A 159 16.73 1.12 -2.72
N PRO A 160 17.68 0.54 -1.96
CA PRO A 160 18.99 0.16 -2.47
C PRO A 160 18.95 -0.88 -3.60
N SER A 161 17.95 -1.76 -3.59
CA SER A 161 17.72 -2.81 -4.59
C SER A 161 17.07 -2.29 -5.88
N VAL A 162 16.52 -1.06 -5.89
CA VAL A 162 15.76 -0.52 -7.01
C VAL A 162 16.65 -0.19 -8.20
N ILE A 163 16.21 -0.60 -9.39
CA ILE A 163 16.83 -0.24 -10.67
C ILE A 163 16.30 1.13 -11.09
N THR A 164 17.19 2.12 -11.21
CA THR A 164 16.81 3.48 -11.58
C THR A 164 16.53 3.61 -13.08
N GLY A 165 15.50 4.39 -13.43
CA GLY A 165 15.06 4.62 -14.80
C GLY A 165 13.72 3.97 -15.11
N THR A 166 13.26 4.10 -16.35
CA THR A 166 12.00 3.51 -16.80
C THR A 166 12.17 1.99 -16.96
N PRO A 167 11.34 1.17 -16.31
CA PRO A 167 11.33 -0.27 -16.53
C PRO A 167 11.11 -0.61 -18.02
N PRO A 168 11.78 -1.64 -18.55
CA PRO A 168 11.67 -1.99 -19.97
C PRO A 168 10.32 -2.64 -20.32
N ASP A 169 9.65 -3.24 -19.33
CA ASP A 169 8.37 -3.93 -19.46
C ASP A 169 7.24 -3.11 -18.80
N SER A 170 6.01 -3.37 -19.23
CA SER A 170 4.81 -2.94 -18.51
C SER A 170 4.79 -3.52 -17.09
N ILE A 171 4.39 -2.69 -16.14
CA ILE A 171 4.15 -3.04 -14.73
C ILE A 171 2.66 -3.02 -14.48
N PHE A 172 2.18 -4.00 -13.72
CA PHE A 172 0.79 -4.13 -13.31
C PHE A 172 0.67 -4.14 -11.79
N ILE A 173 -0.51 -3.81 -11.27
CA ILE A 173 -0.78 -3.82 -9.83
C ILE A 173 -0.46 -5.18 -9.17
N VAL A 174 -0.66 -6.28 -9.90
CA VAL A 174 -0.38 -7.64 -9.42
C VAL A 174 1.12 -7.89 -9.15
N ASP A 175 2.01 -7.08 -9.73
CA ASP A 175 3.45 -7.20 -9.55
C ASP A 175 3.90 -6.65 -8.18
N VAL A 176 3.12 -5.78 -7.54
CA VAL A 176 3.49 -5.11 -6.27
C VAL A 176 3.73 -6.13 -5.16
N ALA A 177 2.78 -7.03 -4.93
CA ALA A 177 2.87 -8.06 -3.90
C ALA A 177 4.04 -9.02 -4.15
N VAL A 178 4.25 -9.42 -5.41
CA VAL A 178 5.32 -10.35 -5.78
C VAL A 178 6.70 -9.70 -5.61
N THR A 179 6.81 -8.41 -5.94
CA THR A 179 8.03 -7.62 -5.73
C THR A 179 8.36 -7.48 -4.25
N ALA A 180 7.36 -7.17 -3.39
CA ALA A 180 7.55 -7.07 -1.95
C ALA A 180 8.01 -8.41 -1.33
N LEU A 181 7.36 -9.52 -1.67
CA LEU A 181 7.76 -10.85 -1.21
C LEU A 181 9.19 -11.22 -1.64
N THR A 182 9.56 -10.87 -2.89
CA THR A 182 10.89 -11.14 -3.42
C THR A 182 11.98 -10.35 -2.68
N HIS A 183 11.70 -9.09 -2.33
CA HIS A 183 12.61 -8.27 -1.53
C HIS A 183 12.87 -8.86 -0.14
N LEU A 184 11.85 -9.46 0.48
CA LEU A 184 11.97 -10.18 1.76
C LEU A 184 12.68 -11.56 1.64
N GLY A 185 13.19 -11.90 0.45
CA GLY A 185 13.82 -13.18 0.18
C GLY A 185 12.86 -14.37 0.18
N ILE A 186 11.55 -14.13 0.07
CA ILE A 186 10.54 -15.17 -0.01
C ILE A 186 10.47 -15.70 -1.44
N GLN A 187 10.76 -16.99 -1.61
CA GLN A 187 10.62 -17.65 -2.91
C GLN A 187 9.14 -17.82 -3.25
N ILE A 188 8.75 -17.37 -4.45
CA ILE A 188 7.39 -17.51 -4.95
C ILE A 188 7.15 -18.97 -5.35
N ASP A 189 6.31 -19.67 -4.59
CA ASP A 189 5.90 -21.04 -4.93
C ASP A 189 4.94 -20.99 -6.13
N PRO A 190 5.24 -21.67 -7.25
CA PRO A 190 4.35 -21.70 -8.41
C PRO A 190 2.92 -22.19 -8.12
N SER A 191 2.72 -22.99 -7.07
CA SER A 191 1.39 -23.45 -6.64
C SER A 191 0.50 -22.32 -6.12
N TRP A 192 1.09 -21.19 -5.71
CA TRP A 192 0.36 -19.99 -5.32
C TRP A 192 -0.39 -19.32 -6.47
N GLN A 193 0.01 -19.60 -7.72
CA GLN A 193 -0.64 -19.09 -8.93
C GLN A 193 -0.84 -17.56 -8.89
N LEU A 194 0.21 -16.83 -8.49
CA LEU A 194 0.20 -15.36 -8.55
C LEU A 194 0.43 -14.92 -9.99
N ASP A 195 -0.38 -13.97 -10.47
CA ASP A 195 -0.28 -13.43 -11.84
C ASP A 195 0.93 -12.48 -12.01
N GLY A 196 1.40 -11.88 -10.92
CA GLY A 196 2.47 -10.90 -10.92
C GLY A 196 3.87 -11.51 -11.01
N LYS A 197 4.83 -10.64 -11.29
CA LYS A 197 6.27 -10.93 -11.28
C LYS A 197 7.03 -9.87 -10.48
N PRO A 198 8.26 -10.16 -10.01
CA PRO A 198 9.10 -9.13 -9.42
C PRO A 198 9.45 -8.07 -10.48
N VAL A 199 9.30 -6.79 -10.14
CA VAL A 199 9.57 -5.66 -11.05
C VAL A 199 10.37 -4.57 -10.36
N GLY A 200 11.22 -3.86 -11.12
CA GLY A 200 11.91 -2.66 -10.64
C GLY A 200 13.02 -2.89 -9.61
N ILE A 201 13.37 -4.14 -9.29
CA ILE A 201 14.43 -4.51 -8.33
C ILE A 201 15.46 -5.46 -8.97
N ARG A 202 16.68 -5.50 -8.42
CA ARG A 202 17.80 -6.35 -8.88
C ARG A 202 17.68 -7.82 -8.49
#